data_AF-A0A6M3L1P6-F1
#
_entry.id   AF-A0A6M3L1P6-F1
#
_cell.length_a   1.000
_cell.length_b   1.000
_cell.length_c   1.000
_cell.angle_alpha   90.00
_cell.angle_beta   90.00
_cell.angle_gamma   90.00
#
_symmetry.space_group_name_H-M   'P 1'
#
loop_
_entity.id
_entity.type
_entity.pdbx_description
1 polymer ?
#
loop_
_entity_poly.entity_id
_entity_poly.type
_entity_poly.pdbx_seq_one_letter_code
_entity_poly.pdbx_strand_id
1 'polypeptide(L)'
;MSAEFELVIDLPGNQYSELLLINKYNDRYSIALGYKGKEGTNGMKWCFPQGVDRKPKEKAVPWTVPLGTRTEAIEVIKQIAKAFGLEAK
;
A
#
# COMPACT_ATOMS: atom_id res chain seq x y z
N MET A 1 16.35 -7.13 2.96
CA MET A 1 15.46 -6.21 3.70
C MET A 1 14.04 -6.74 3.56
N SER A 2 13.51 -7.36 4.61
CA SER A 2 12.08 -7.63 4.72
C SER A 2 11.35 -6.28 4.75
N ALA A 3 10.35 -6.08 3.89
CA ALA A 3 9.48 -4.92 4.01
C ALA A 3 8.69 -5.06 5.32
N GLU A 4 8.86 -4.11 6.25
CA GLU A 4 8.09 -4.09 7.50
C GLU A 4 6.78 -3.35 7.24
N PHE A 5 5.69 -4.11 7.20
CA PHE A 5 4.34 -3.56 7.08
C PHE A 5 3.76 -3.37 8.48
N GLU A 6 3.35 -2.14 8.79
CA GLU A 6 2.72 -1.81 10.09
C GLU A 6 1.30 -2.37 10.18
N LEU A 7 0.61 -2.51 9.03
CA LEU A 7 -0.71 -3.11 8.96
C LEU A 7 -0.90 -3.85 7.63
N VAL A 8 -1.53 -5.02 7.71
CA VAL A 8 -1.93 -5.83 6.57
C VAL A 8 -3.44 -6.04 6.65
N ILE A 9 -4.15 -5.60 5.62
CA ILE A 9 -5.61 -5.72 5.54
C ILE A 9 -5.96 -6.61 4.35
N ASP A 10 -6.76 -7.64 4.62
CA ASP A 10 -7.35 -8.47 3.57
C ASP A 10 -8.40 -7.67 2.80
N LEU A 11 -8.28 -7.63 1.48
CA LEU A 11 -9.29 -7.01 0.63
C LEU A 11 -10.42 -8.02 0.35
N PRO A 12 -11.66 -7.79 0.79
CA PRO A 12 -12.75 -8.73 0.58
C PRO A 12 -13.12 -8.85 -0.90
N GLY A 13 -13.54 -10.03 -1.33
CA GLY A 13 -14.11 -10.26 -2.66
C GLY A 13 -13.13 -10.29 -3.84
N ASN A 14 -11.82 -10.32 -3.59
CA ASN A 14 -10.82 -10.39 -4.66
C ASN A 14 -10.41 -11.84 -4.99
N GLN A 15 -10.11 -12.13 -6.26
CA GLN A 15 -9.69 -13.46 -6.74
C GLN A 15 -8.16 -13.68 -6.66
N TYR A 16 -7.39 -12.64 -6.32
CA TYR A 16 -5.92 -12.63 -6.47
C TYR A 16 -5.17 -12.57 -5.13
N SER A 17 -5.86 -12.87 -4.01
CA SER A 17 -5.33 -12.78 -2.66
C SER A 17 -4.65 -11.43 -2.37
N GLU A 18 -5.27 -10.35 -2.84
CA GLU A 18 -4.74 -8.99 -2.71
C GLU A 18 -4.86 -8.48 -1.28
N LEU A 19 -3.88 -7.65 -0.90
CA LEU A 19 -3.76 -7.05 0.42
C LEU A 19 -3.63 -5.54 0.29
N LEU A 20 -4.12 -4.83 1.29
CA LEU A 20 -3.82 -3.43 1.51
C LEU A 20 -2.76 -3.32 2.61
N LEU A 21 -1.62 -2.71 2.31
CA LEU A 21 -0.47 -2.65 3.20
C LEU A 21 -0.24 -1.20 3.64
N ILE A 22 -0.15 -0.96 4.94
CA ILE A 22 0.43 0.29 5.46
C ILE A 22 1.93 0.07 5.60
N ASN A 23 2.67 0.66 4.67
CA ASN A 23 4.12 0.60 4.64
C ASN A 23 4.72 1.85 5.30
N LYS A 24 5.69 1.64 6.18
CA LYS A 24 6.43 2.70 6.86
C LYS A 24 7.89 2.66 6.45
N TYR A 25 8.42 3.81 6.08
CA TYR A 25 9.83 4.00 5.83
C TYR A 25 10.30 5.27 6.54
N ASN A 26 11.12 5.10 7.58
CA ASN A 26 11.43 6.15 8.55
C ASN A 26 10.13 6.72 9.17
N ASP A 27 9.93 8.04 9.06
CA ASP A 27 8.72 8.74 9.53
C ASP A 27 7.72 9.02 8.38
N ARG A 28 7.79 8.25 7.30
CA ARG A 28 6.87 8.37 6.16
C ARG A 28 6.03 7.12 6.01
N TYR A 29 4.73 7.34 5.88
CA TYR A 29 3.71 6.32 5.71
C TYR A 29 3.17 6.35 4.30
N SER A 30 2.81 5.18 3.80
CA SER A 30 2.24 4.98 2.48
C SER A 30 1.29 3.78 2.48
N ILE A 31 0.27 3.84 1.63
CA ILE A 31 -0.55 2.68 1.30
C ILE A 31 0.08 2.00 0.08
N ALA A 32 0.27 0.68 0.16
CA ALA A 32 0.72 -0.13 -0.96
C ALA A 32 -0.31 -1.23 -1.28
N LEU A 33 -0.43 -1.55 -2.56
CA LEU A 33 -1.12 -2.78 -2.97
C LEU A 33 -0.17 -3.96 -2.77
N GLY A 34 -0.65 -5.02 -2.13
CA GLY A 34 0.12 -6.22 -1.85
C GLY A 34 -0.57 -7.50 -2.31
N TYR A 35 0.07 -8.62 -2.01
CA TYR A 35 -0.46 -9.96 -2.25
C TYR A 35 0.04 -10.93 -1.17
N LYS A 36 -0.79 -11.92 -0.84
CA LYS A 36 -0.34 -13.07 -0.05
C LYS A 36 0.59 -13.94 -0.90
N GLY A 37 1.83 -14.06 -0.47
CA GLY A 37 2.81 -14.99 -1.01
C GLY A 37 2.59 -16.41 -0.50
N LYS A 38 3.49 -17.31 -0.89
CA LYS A 38 3.53 -18.67 -0.35
C LYS A 38 4.15 -18.63 1.05
N GLU A 39 3.77 -19.59 1.89
CA GLU A 39 4.39 -19.82 3.21
C GLU A 39 4.26 -18.64 4.18
N GLY A 40 3.14 -17.90 4.11
CA GLY A 40 2.84 -16.82 5.05
C GLY A 40 3.62 -15.52 4.83
N THR A 41 4.36 -15.41 3.74
CA THR A 41 5.04 -14.16 3.37
C THR A 41 4.08 -13.22 2.64
N ASN A 42 4.05 -11.93 3.02
CA ASN A 42 3.30 -10.91 2.28
C ASN A 42 4.25 -10.12 1.39
N GLY A 43 3.85 -9.88 0.14
CA GLY A 43 4.62 -9.11 -0.84
C GLY A 43 3.92 -7.81 -1.21
N MET A 44 4.70 -6.80 -1.60
CA MET A 44 4.20 -5.56 -2.19
C MET A 44 4.22 -5.66 -3.71
N LYS A 45 3.20 -5.13 -4.39
CA LYS A 45 3.19 -5.01 -5.85
C LYS A 45 4.12 -3.88 -6.28
N TRP A 46 5.02 -4.22 -7.20
CA TRP A 46 5.94 -3.29 -7.84
C TRP A 46 5.40 -2.93 -9.23
N CYS A 47 5.65 -1.71 -9.67
CA CYS A 47 5.35 -1.26 -11.02
C CYS A 47 6.60 -0.72 -11.70
N PHE A 48 6.64 -0.79 -13.03
CA PHE A 48 7.68 -0.16 -13.83
C PHE A 48 7.12 1.15 -14.37
N PRO A 49 7.59 2.32 -13.89
CA PRO A 49 7.09 3.60 -14.36
C PRO A 49 7.40 3.72 -15.86
N GLN A 50 6.43 4.18 -16.64
CA GLN A 50 6.62 4.37 -18.07
C GLN A 50 7.34 5.69 -18.35
N GLY A 51 8.26 5.69 -19.31
CA GLY A 51 8.81 6.91 -19.90
C GLY A 51 7.77 7.64 -20.77
N VAL A 52 8.14 8.81 -21.29
CA VAL A 52 7.31 9.55 -22.28
C VAL A 52 7.05 8.70 -23.53
N ASP A 53 7.97 7.78 -23.83
CA ASP A 53 7.89 6.79 -24.90
C ASP A 53 6.99 5.58 -24.59
N ARG A 54 6.28 5.59 -23.45
CA ARG A 54 5.43 4.51 -22.94
C ARG A 54 6.19 3.20 -22.69
N LYS A 55 7.52 3.21 -22.67
CA LYS A 55 8.32 2.04 -22.35
C LYS A 55 8.56 1.94 -20.84
N PRO A 56 8.54 0.73 -20.26
CA PRO A 56 8.90 0.53 -18.86
C PRO A 56 10.34 1.01 -18.58
N LYS A 57 10.53 1.76 -17.49
CA LYS A 57 11.88 2.06 -16.98
C LYS A 57 12.49 0.80 -16.35
N GLU A 58 13.82 0.74 -16.35
CA GLU A 58 14.59 -0.41 -15.85
C GLU A 58 14.41 -0.66 -14.35
N LYS A 59 14.16 0.40 -13.56
CA LYS A 59 13.95 0.31 -12.11
C LYS A 59 12.46 0.21 -11.78
N ALA A 60 12.08 -0.91 -11.17
CA ALA A 60 10.77 -1.05 -10.55
C ALA A 60 10.66 -0.10 -9.34
N VAL A 61 9.50 0.51 -9.17
CA VAL A 61 9.15 1.34 -8.01
C VAL A 61 7.94 0.72 -7.30
N PRO A 62 7.81 0.91 -5.99
CA PRO A 62 6.66 0.37 -5.28
C PRO A 62 5.41 1.13 -5.68
N TRP A 63 4.33 0.42 -6.00
CA TRP A 63 3.05 1.06 -6.29
C TRP A 63 2.42 1.51 -4.97
N THR A 64 2.74 2.75 -4.58
CA THR A 64 2.36 3.32 -3.29
C THR A 64 1.67 4.66 -3.44
N VAL A 65 0.76 4.95 -2.51
CA VAL A 65 0.17 6.27 -2.30
C VAL A 65 0.77 6.85 -1.03
N PRO A 66 1.59 7.91 -1.11
CA PRO A 66 2.18 8.52 0.08
C PRO A 66 1.10 9.20 0.93
N LEU A 67 1.16 8.97 2.24
CA LEU A 67 0.23 9.56 3.22
C LEU A 67 0.89 10.65 4.08
N GLY A 68 2.22 10.79 4.01
CA GLY A 68 2.98 11.75 4.80
C GLY A 68 3.50 11.16 6.11
N THR A 69 3.60 11.98 7.14
CA THR A 69 3.94 11.60 8.51
C THR A 69 2.85 10.77 9.16
N ARG A 70 3.10 10.22 10.35
CA ARG A 70 2.08 9.46 11.09
C ARG A 70 0.79 10.27 11.31
N THR A 71 0.90 11.53 11.71
CA THR A 71 -0.25 12.40 12.00
C THR A 71 -1.05 12.67 10.72
N GLU A 72 -0.38 13.00 9.62
CA GLU A 72 -1.02 13.21 8.31
C GLU A 72 -1.70 11.94 7.81
N ALA A 73 -1.04 10.78 7.96
CA ALA A 73 -1.61 9.50 7.54
C ALA A 73 -2.88 9.13 8.31
N ILE A 74 -2.90 9.33 9.63
CA ILE A 74 -4.10 9.12 10.46
C ILE A 74 -5.22 10.03 9.98
N GLU A 75 -4.94 11.29 9.69
CA GLU A 75 -5.94 12.26 9.24
C GLU A 75 -6.51 11.87 7.87
N VAL A 76 -5.67 11.49 6.91
CA VAL A 76 -6.11 11.00 5.60
C VAL A 76 -6.98 9.74 5.74
N ILE A 77 -6.57 8.77 6.57
CA ILE A 77 -7.36 7.55 6.80
C ILE A 77 -8.71 7.87 7.44
N LYS A 78 -8.77 8.78 8.41
CA LYS A 78 -10.03 9.24 9.02
C LYS A 78 -10.96 9.88 7.99
N GLN A 79 -10.42 10.72 7.10
CA GLN A 79 -11.21 11.35 6.04
C GLN A 79 -11.77 10.32 5.07
N ILE A 80 -10.97 9.33 4.66
CA ILE A 80 -11.43 8.22 3.82
C ILE A 80 -12.53 7.44 4.55
N ALA A 81 -12.30 7.04 5.81
CA ALA A 81 -13.28 6.30 6.59
C ALA A 81 -14.61 7.06 6.69
N LYS A 82 -14.56 8.36 7.01
CA LYS A 82 -15.73 9.24 7.04
C LYS A 82 -16.44 9.32 5.69
N ALA A 83 -15.71 9.47 4.59
CA ALA A 83 -16.27 9.56 3.24
C ALA A 83 -17.03 8.29 2.82
N PHE A 84 -16.60 7.12 3.31
CA PHE A 84 -17.24 5.84 3.04
C PHE A 84 -18.20 5.37 4.15
N GLY A 85 -18.49 6.21 5.15
CA GLY A 85 -19.37 5.83 6.27
C GLY A 85 -18.82 4.69 7.13
N LEU A 86 -17.50 4.51 7.14
CA LEU A 86 -16.81 3.51 7.95
C LEU A 86 -16.57 4.13 9.33
N GLU A 87 -17.49 3.89 10.26
CA GLU A 87 -17.29 4.30 11.64
C GLU A 87 -16.23 3.41 12.30
N ALA A 88 -15.17 4.03 12.82
CA ALA A 88 -14.28 3.37 13.76
C ALA A 88 -15.07 3.18 15.06
N LYS A 89 -15.45 1.93 15.36
CA LYS A 89 -15.99 1.55 16.67
C LYS A 89 -14.94 1.71 17.77
#